data_AF-A0A9X9S4F0-F1
#
_entry.id   AF-A0A9X9S4F0-F1
#
_cell.length_a   1.000
_cell.length_b   1.000
_cell.length_c   1.000
_cell.angle_alpha   90.00
_cell.angle_beta   90.00
_cell.angle_gamma   90.00
#
_symmetry.space_group_name_H-M   'P 1'
#
loop_
_entity.id
_entity.type
_entity.pdbx_description
1 polymer ?
#
loop_
_entity_poly.entity_id
_entity_poly.type
_entity_poly.pdbx_seq_one_letter_code
_entity_poly.pdbx_strand_id
1 'polypeptide(L)'
;MNTFENKIDRLTDAILENEGNITDKTKIQIDRAEIELAASNMPWNLNLRQIYRSFQNDFHEYLINVRNVAEKKARWYLGSLNRMPDIYTIQDFISAKFTENGIKAFRNFIHFLEDIKGYSQINDITPEKWLKPAKVKQSRPKITFINVSDIVEVFHYCPDNLKTFYKLLTYTGGRGEHIKNMIDTFEPDRIITSYEFPDVSYYPTSELRKGTKNTYFVFFPTSFIDELKEYKMPYNHIETVYSKVRHNNVNTKNIRKWHANMLFKEGTQESVVDYLQGRTPQSVVAKHYANLNMQAERCYHSILPKFNIA
;
A
#
# COMPACT_ATOMS: atom_id res chain seq x y z
N MET A 1 15.28 27.15 -36.31
CA MET A 1 13.90 27.34 -36.79
C MET A 1 13.71 26.67 -38.15
N ASN A 2 14.14 25.40 -38.35
CA ASN A 2 13.96 24.74 -39.65
C ASN A 2 14.13 23.20 -39.65
N THR A 3 13.70 22.52 -38.58
CA THR A 3 13.76 21.05 -38.48
C THR A 3 12.42 20.41 -38.13
N PHE A 4 11.46 21.18 -37.62
CA PHE A 4 10.11 20.70 -37.29
C PHE A 4 9.16 20.83 -38.48
N GLU A 5 9.17 21.98 -39.17
CA GLU A 5 8.45 22.19 -40.44
C GLU A 5 8.85 21.13 -41.49
N ASN A 6 10.16 20.92 -41.68
CA ASN A 6 10.71 19.86 -42.54
C ASN A 6 10.26 18.43 -42.18
N LYS A 7 9.83 18.17 -40.94
CA LYS A 7 9.38 16.85 -40.49
C LYS A 7 7.88 16.66 -40.70
N ILE A 8 7.10 17.75 -40.60
CA ILE A 8 5.68 17.79 -40.93
C ILE A 8 5.48 17.65 -42.44
N ASP A 9 6.30 18.33 -43.25
CA ASP A 9 6.19 18.24 -44.72
C ASP A 9 6.48 16.84 -45.23
N ARG A 10 7.54 16.17 -44.72
CA ARG A 10 7.88 14.78 -45.09
C ARG A 10 6.83 13.75 -44.66
N LEU A 11 6.13 13.98 -43.56
CA LEU A 11 5.01 13.13 -43.13
C LEU A 11 3.77 13.38 -43.98
N THR A 12 3.57 14.61 -44.42
CA THR A 12 2.46 14.99 -45.31
C THR A 12 2.65 14.39 -46.70
N ASP A 13 3.87 14.42 -47.24
CA ASP A 13 4.21 13.84 -48.55
C ASP A 13 4.10 12.30 -48.54
N ALA A 14 4.52 11.64 -47.46
CA ALA A 14 4.42 10.18 -47.32
C ALA A 14 2.97 9.67 -47.18
N ILE A 15 2.05 10.52 -46.71
CA ILE A 15 0.61 10.23 -46.62
C ILE A 15 -0.05 10.45 -48.00
N LEU A 16 0.40 11.46 -48.75
CA LEU A 16 -0.11 11.75 -50.09
C LEU A 16 0.33 10.75 -51.16
N GLU A 17 1.50 10.11 -51.00
CA GLU A 17 1.98 9.08 -51.94
C GLU A 17 1.31 7.71 -51.78
N ASN A 18 0.58 7.46 -50.68
CA ASN A 18 0.09 6.11 -50.34
C ASN A 18 -1.43 5.92 -50.42
N GLU A 19 -2.21 6.93 -50.80
CA GLU A 19 -3.67 6.81 -50.91
C GLU A 19 -4.21 7.29 -52.26
N GLY A 20 -4.44 6.32 -53.13
CA GLY A 20 -5.39 6.48 -54.22
C GLY A 20 -6.82 6.59 -53.68
N ASN A 21 -7.59 7.49 -54.30
CA ASN A 21 -9.03 7.72 -54.15
C ASN A 21 -9.53 8.45 -52.90
N ILE A 22 -9.59 9.78 -53.04
CA ILE A 22 -10.75 10.66 -52.84
C ILE A 22 -11.82 10.12 -51.86
N THR A 23 -11.83 10.67 -50.63
CA THR A 23 -12.93 11.49 -50.06
C THR A 23 -12.59 11.82 -48.61
N ASP A 24 -11.69 12.76 -48.31
CA ASP A 24 -11.67 13.35 -46.95
C ASP A 24 -10.82 14.61 -46.75
N LYS A 25 -11.11 15.68 -47.50
CA LYS A 25 -10.56 17.00 -47.11
C LYS A 25 -11.14 17.50 -45.78
N THR A 26 -12.32 17.00 -45.39
CA THR A 26 -13.02 17.42 -44.17
C THR A 26 -12.53 16.68 -42.93
N LYS A 27 -12.30 15.35 -42.94
CA LYS A 27 -11.65 14.68 -41.78
C LYS A 27 -10.22 15.12 -41.57
N ILE A 28 -9.41 15.27 -42.63
CA ILE A 28 -8.00 15.70 -42.46
C ILE A 28 -7.93 17.08 -41.80
N GLN A 29 -8.86 17.97 -42.11
CA GLN A 29 -8.92 19.32 -41.55
C GLN A 29 -9.48 19.36 -40.11
N ILE A 30 -10.37 18.43 -39.77
CA ILE A 30 -10.87 18.22 -38.39
C ILE A 30 -9.77 17.62 -37.50
N ASP A 31 -9.00 16.66 -38.01
CA ASP A 31 -7.88 16.02 -37.28
C ASP A 31 -6.72 17.01 -37.06
N ARG A 32 -6.40 17.85 -38.06
CA ARG A 32 -5.39 18.92 -37.92
C ARG A 32 -5.80 19.96 -36.89
N ALA A 33 -7.08 20.37 -36.87
CA ALA A 33 -7.59 21.35 -35.92
C ALA A 33 -7.65 20.78 -34.50
N GLU A 34 -7.99 19.51 -34.30
CA GLU A 34 -7.96 18.85 -32.98
C GLU A 34 -6.52 18.65 -32.48
N ILE A 35 -5.58 18.29 -33.36
CA ILE A 35 -4.16 18.19 -33.04
C ILE A 35 -3.55 19.57 -32.75
N GLU A 36 -3.90 20.61 -33.53
CA GLU A 36 -3.49 22.00 -33.27
C GLU A 36 -4.14 22.54 -31.99
N LEU A 37 -5.39 22.18 -31.67
CA LEU A 37 -6.06 22.54 -30.42
C LEU A 37 -5.43 21.80 -29.21
N ALA A 38 -5.05 20.53 -29.38
CA ALA A 38 -4.33 19.76 -28.36
C ALA A 38 -2.89 20.29 -28.15
N ALA A 39 -2.20 20.69 -29.22
CA ALA A 39 -0.89 21.34 -29.17
C ALA A 39 -0.96 22.79 -28.67
N SER A 40 -2.06 23.50 -28.91
CA SER A 40 -2.36 24.85 -28.42
C SER A 40 -2.74 24.86 -26.94
N ASN A 41 -3.16 23.73 -26.37
CA ASN A 41 -3.64 23.64 -24.98
C ASN A 41 -2.58 23.15 -23.98
N MET A 42 -1.32 22.97 -24.39
CA MET A 42 -0.22 22.86 -23.45
C MET A 42 0.48 24.21 -23.34
N PRO A 43 0.56 24.81 -22.15
CA PRO A 43 1.33 26.03 -21.99
C PRO A 43 2.81 25.64 -21.97
N TRP A 44 3.46 25.73 -23.12
CA TRP A 44 4.85 25.33 -23.43
C TRP A 44 5.94 25.94 -22.53
N ASN A 45 5.56 26.71 -21.50
CA ASN A 45 6.44 27.38 -20.56
C ASN A 45 6.09 27.13 -19.08
N LEU A 46 5.14 26.24 -18.77
CA LEU A 46 4.83 25.92 -17.38
C LEU A 46 5.72 24.80 -16.85
N ASN A 47 6.17 24.98 -15.61
CA ASN A 47 6.79 23.88 -14.90
C ASN A 47 5.73 22.85 -14.46
N LEU A 48 6.19 21.62 -14.16
CA LEU A 48 5.31 20.52 -13.75
C LEU A 48 4.46 20.84 -12.52
N ARG A 49 4.88 21.75 -11.63
CA ARG A 49 4.07 22.16 -10.48
C ARG A 49 2.87 22.97 -10.92
N GLN A 50 3.05 23.88 -11.86
CA GLN A 50 1.97 24.69 -12.42
C GLN A 50 0.99 23.81 -13.22
N ILE A 51 1.50 22.89 -14.04
CA ILE A 51 0.69 21.89 -14.75
C ILE A 51 -0.09 21.01 -13.75
N TYR A 52 0.54 20.59 -12.65
CA TYR A 52 -0.17 19.85 -11.60
C TYR A 52 -1.29 20.67 -10.96
N ARG A 53 -1.03 21.96 -10.66
CA ARG A 53 -2.04 22.84 -10.05
C ARG A 53 -3.26 23.05 -10.95
N SER A 54 -3.10 23.08 -12.27
CA SER A 54 -4.24 23.19 -13.19
C SER A 54 -5.11 21.94 -13.24
N PHE A 55 -4.58 20.78 -12.84
CA PHE A 55 -5.30 19.50 -12.88
C PHE A 55 -5.44 18.84 -11.51
N GLN A 56 -5.27 19.58 -10.41
CA GLN A 56 -5.16 18.98 -9.08
C GLN A 56 -6.40 18.15 -8.70
N ASN A 57 -7.60 18.65 -9.00
CA ASN A 57 -8.86 17.98 -8.67
C ASN A 57 -9.05 16.73 -9.55
N ASP A 58 -8.87 16.86 -10.87
CA ASP A 58 -8.96 15.74 -11.82
C ASP A 58 -7.95 14.64 -11.49
N PHE A 59 -6.74 15.02 -11.09
CA PHE A 59 -5.73 14.07 -10.67
C PHE A 59 -6.11 13.36 -9.36
N HIS A 60 -6.76 14.05 -8.42
CA HIS A 60 -7.31 13.42 -7.22
C HIS A 60 -8.36 12.36 -7.59
N GLU A 61 -9.32 12.72 -8.44
CA GLU A 61 -10.35 11.77 -8.92
C GLU A 61 -9.73 10.57 -9.66
N TYR A 62 -8.71 10.79 -10.50
CA TYR A 62 -7.95 9.71 -11.14
C TYR A 62 -7.30 8.77 -10.11
N LEU A 63 -6.69 9.31 -9.05
CA LEU A 63 -6.07 8.50 -8.01
C LEU A 63 -7.09 7.60 -7.31
N ILE A 64 -8.29 8.12 -7.01
CA ILE A 64 -9.33 7.36 -6.31
C ILE A 64 -10.00 6.36 -7.25
N ASN A 65 -10.53 6.83 -8.38
CA ASN A 65 -11.48 6.06 -9.19
C ASN A 65 -10.77 5.15 -10.20
N VAL A 66 -9.61 5.55 -10.72
CA VAL A 66 -8.87 4.77 -11.73
C VAL A 66 -7.77 3.95 -11.06
N ARG A 67 -7.00 4.56 -10.17
CA ARG A 67 -5.85 3.91 -9.53
C ARG A 67 -6.18 3.22 -8.21
N ASN A 68 -7.43 3.32 -7.74
CA ASN A 68 -7.90 2.70 -6.49
C ASN A 68 -6.98 3.02 -5.29
N VAL A 69 -6.42 4.23 -5.27
CA VAL A 69 -5.54 4.69 -4.20
C VAL A 69 -6.41 5.13 -3.03
N ALA A 70 -6.15 4.61 -1.83
CA ALA A 70 -6.88 5.04 -0.64
C ALA A 70 -6.79 6.56 -0.42
N GLU A 71 -7.91 7.18 -0.05
CA GLU A 71 -8.07 8.64 0.09
C GLU A 71 -6.93 9.31 0.88
N LYS A 72 -6.59 8.77 2.05
CA LYS A 72 -5.47 9.26 2.87
C LYS A 72 -4.15 9.30 2.11
N LYS A 73 -3.88 8.28 1.29
CA LYS A 73 -2.66 8.17 0.48
C LYS A 73 -2.71 9.09 -0.74
N ALA A 74 -3.88 9.26 -1.36
CA ALA A 74 -4.09 10.22 -2.44
C ALA A 74 -3.80 11.65 -1.96
N ARG A 75 -4.36 12.08 -0.81
CA ARG A 75 -4.03 13.38 -0.19
C ARG A 75 -2.54 13.55 0.08
N TRP A 76 -1.85 12.49 0.49
CA TRP A 76 -0.40 12.51 0.68
C TRP A 76 0.35 12.75 -0.63
N TYR A 77 -0.10 12.13 -1.74
CA TYR A 77 0.44 12.38 -3.07
C TYR A 77 0.21 13.81 -3.51
N LEU A 78 -1.01 14.33 -3.35
CA LEU A 78 -1.32 15.74 -3.64
C LEU A 78 -0.44 16.69 -2.83
N GLY A 79 -0.28 16.45 -1.53
CA GLY A 79 0.58 17.24 -0.66
C GLY A 79 2.06 17.16 -1.05
N SER A 80 2.53 16.01 -1.56
CA SER A 80 3.89 15.88 -2.09
C SER A 80 4.09 16.70 -3.37
N LEU A 81 3.12 16.66 -4.30
CA LEU A 81 3.18 17.39 -5.56
C LEU A 81 2.99 18.90 -5.36
N ASN A 82 2.16 19.33 -4.42
CA ASN A 82 1.99 20.74 -4.05
C ASN A 82 3.29 21.40 -3.57
N ARG A 83 4.20 20.61 -2.99
CA ARG A 83 5.51 21.04 -2.50
C ARG A 83 6.66 20.73 -3.47
N MET A 84 6.36 20.22 -4.67
CA MET A 84 7.42 19.99 -5.66
C MET A 84 8.07 21.34 -6.03
N PRO A 85 9.39 21.38 -6.26
CA PRO A 85 10.03 22.56 -6.84
C PRO A 85 9.57 22.74 -8.29
N ASP A 86 9.90 23.89 -8.87
CA ASP A 86 9.65 24.13 -10.29
C ASP A 86 10.55 23.21 -11.11
N ILE A 87 9.94 22.31 -11.88
CA ILE A 87 10.61 21.29 -12.69
C ILE A 87 10.23 21.52 -14.15
N TYR A 88 11.21 21.88 -14.97
CA TYR A 88 11.04 22.04 -16.41
C TYR A 88 11.65 20.85 -17.16
N THR A 89 12.74 20.31 -16.64
CA THR A 89 13.55 19.28 -17.29
C THR A 89 13.75 18.04 -16.42
N ILE A 90 14.28 16.97 -17.04
CA ILE A 90 14.72 15.76 -16.33
C ILE A 90 15.79 16.08 -15.28
N GLN A 91 16.68 17.03 -15.56
CA GLN A 91 17.76 17.38 -14.64
C GLN A 91 17.20 18.07 -13.38
N ASP A 92 16.16 18.90 -13.52
CA ASP A 92 15.48 19.52 -12.38
C ASP A 92 14.80 18.46 -11.51
N PHE A 93 14.14 17.48 -12.13
CA PHE A 93 13.53 16.36 -11.42
C PHE A 93 14.56 15.55 -10.61
N ILE A 94 15.72 15.23 -11.21
CA ILE A 94 16.80 14.51 -10.51
C ILE A 94 17.33 15.35 -9.34
N SER A 95 17.50 16.66 -9.57
CA SER A 95 18.04 17.60 -8.58
C SER A 95 17.07 17.83 -7.41
N ALA A 96 15.77 17.68 -7.63
CA ALA A 96 14.71 17.82 -6.62
C ALA A 96 14.74 16.75 -5.52
N LYS A 97 15.48 15.63 -5.70
CA LYS A 97 15.69 14.58 -4.68
C LYS A 97 14.40 14.15 -3.96
N PHE A 98 13.37 13.80 -4.72
CA PHE A 98 12.10 13.34 -4.16
C PHE A 98 12.25 12.16 -3.20
N THR A 99 11.39 12.15 -2.16
CA THR A 99 11.19 10.96 -1.33
C THR A 99 10.56 9.82 -2.15
N GLU A 100 10.61 8.59 -1.65
CA GLU A 100 10.00 7.44 -2.35
C GLU A 100 8.50 7.64 -2.65
N ASN A 101 7.76 8.24 -1.71
CA ASN A 101 6.35 8.56 -1.91
C ASN A 101 6.16 9.71 -2.91
N GLY A 102 7.06 10.69 -2.91
CA GLY A 102 7.08 11.75 -3.93
C GLY A 102 7.34 11.21 -5.33
N ILE A 103 8.26 10.25 -5.48
CA ILE A 103 8.49 9.54 -6.75
C ILE A 103 7.22 8.81 -7.19
N LYS A 104 6.53 8.10 -6.29
CA LYS A 104 5.26 7.42 -6.63
C LYS A 104 4.17 8.40 -7.06
N ALA A 105 4.05 9.53 -6.35
CA ALA A 105 3.10 10.59 -6.69
C ALA A 105 3.40 11.16 -8.09
N PHE A 106 4.67 11.48 -8.35
CA PHE A 106 5.14 11.97 -9.64
C PHE A 106 4.83 10.99 -10.77
N ARG A 107 5.18 9.71 -10.61
CA ARG A 107 4.88 8.67 -11.63
C ARG A 107 3.39 8.60 -11.93
N ASN A 108 2.54 8.60 -10.90
CA ASN A 108 1.09 8.58 -11.11
C ASN A 108 0.62 9.83 -11.84
N PHE A 109 1.21 10.99 -11.57
CA PHE A 109 0.88 12.23 -12.26
C PHE A 109 1.29 12.21 -13.74
N ILE A 110 2.47 11.69 -14.07
CA ILE A 110 2.90 11.51 -15.46
C ILE A 110 1.96 10.55 -16.20
N HIS A 111 1.60 9.41 -15.60
CA HIS A 111 0.61 8.50 -16.18
C HIS A 111 -0.77 9.14 -16.31
N PHE A 112 -1.20 9.99 -15.39
CA PHE A 112 -2.44 10.73 -15.53
C PHE A 112 -2.41 11.68 -16.75
N LEU A 113 -1.31 12.41 -16.94
CA LEU A 113 -1.15 13.30 -18.08
C LEU A 113 -1.16 12.52 -19.41
N GLU A 114 -0.53 11.34 -19.43
CA GLU A 114 -0.50 10.45 -20.59
C GLU A 114 -1.86 9.77 -20.84
N ASP A 115 -2.35 8.97 -19.88
CA ASP A 115 -3.50 8.08 -20.02
C ASP A 115 -4.84 8.82 -20.06
N ILE A 116 -4.98 9.92 -19.30
CA ILE A 116 -6.26 10.62 -19.10
C ILE A 116 -6.30 11.94 -19.86
N LYS A 117 -5.19 12.68 -19.92
CA LYS A 117 -5.12 13.96 -20.63
C LYS A 117 -4.59 13.83 -22.06
N GLY A 118 -4.09 12.66 -22.46
CA GLY A 118 -3.67 12.39 -23.84
C GLY A 118 -2.36 13.09 -24.23
N TYR A 119 -1.56 13.55 -23.26
CA TYR A 119 -0.31 14.25 -23.56
C TYR A 119 0.78 13.26 -23.98
N SER A 120 1.13 13.29 -25.27
CA SER A 120 2.25 12.53 -25.83
C SER A 120 3.62 13.10 -25.43
N GLN A 121 3.66 14.37 -25.04
CA GLN A 121 4.85 15.07 -24.55
C GLN A 121 4.47 16.02 -23.42
N ILE A 122 5.38 16.22 -22.48
CA ILE A 122 5.28 17.15 -21.35
C ILE A 122 6.58 17.93 -21.29
N ASN A 123 6.53 19.22 -21.63
CA ASN A 123 7.72 20.07 -21.83
C ASN A 123 8.71 19.44 -22.82
N ASP A 124 8.24 19.11 -24.03
CA ASP A 124 9.02 18.47 -25.11
C ASP A 124 9.63 17.09 -24.77
N ILE A 125 9.26 16.51 -23.62
CA ILE A 125 9.79 15.25 -23.12
C ILE A 125 8.66 14.24 -23.03
N THR A 126 8.85 13.06 -23.60
CA THR A 126 7.85 11.99 -23.55
C THR A 126 7.64 11.48 -22.12
N PRO A 127 6.42 11.03 -21.75
CA PRO A 127 6.14 10.41 -20.46
C PRO A 127 7.14 9.31 -20.09
N GLU A 128 7.51 8.44 -21.04
CA GLU A 128 8.51 7.39 -20.84
C GLU A 128 9.85 7.94 -20.34
N LYS A 129 10.34 9.05 -20.92
CA LYS A 129 11.59 9.69 -20.50
C LYS A 129 11.48 10.30 -19.10
N TRP A 130 10.35 10.90 -18.74
CA TRP A 130 10.08 11.35 -17.37
C TRP A 130 10.11 10.21 -16.35
N LEU A 131 9.63 9.02 -16.73
CA LEU A 131 9.53 7.86 -15.84
C LEU A 131 10.85 7.10 -15.63
N LYS A 132 11.84 7.24 -16.54
CA LYS A 132 13.16 6.58 -16.46
C LYS A 132 13.94 6.91 -15.19
N PRO A 133 14.11 8.19 -14.77
CA PRO A 133 14.79 8.53 -13.51
C PRO A 133 13.89 8.31 -12.28
N ALA A 134 12.57 8.29 -12.44
CA ALA A 134 11.60 8.15 -11.36
C ALA A 134 11.46 6.68 -10.88
N LYS A 135 12.57 6.04 -10.51
CA LYS A 135 12.58 4.64 -10.04
C LYS A 135 12.35 4.56 -8.54
N VAL A 136 11.36 3.76 -8.14
CA VAL A 136 11.15 3.39 -6.74
C VAL A 136 12.18 2.32 -6.38
N LYS A 137 13.10 2.63 -5.46
CA LYS A 137 14.07 1.65 -4.97
C LYS A 137 13.33 0.50 -4.30
N GLN A 138 13.59 -0.74 -4.73
CA GLN A 138 13.11 -1.89 -3.99
C GLN A 138 13.81 -1.93 -2.63
N SER A 139 13.01 -1.99 -1.56
CA SER A 139 13.57 -2.15 -0.21
C SER A 139 14.20 -3.53 -0.08
N ARG A 140 15.49 -3.58 0.25
CA ARG A 140 16.13 -4.86 0.61
C ARG A 140 15.52 -5.41 1.91
N PRO A 141 15.26 -6.72 2.03
CA PRO A 141 14.82 -7.30 3.28
C PRO A 141 15.87 -7.06 4.38
N LYS A 142 15.55 -6.24 5.37
CA LYS A 142 16.37 -6.13 6.59
C LYS A 142 16.08 -7.35 7.47
N ILE A 143 17.08 -8.18 7.68
CA ILE A 143 17.06 -9.26 8.68
C ILE A 143 17.20 -8.58 10.04
N THR A 144 16.29 -8.89 10.95
CA THR A 144 16.33 -8.42 12.34
C THR A 144 15.96 -9.62 13.18
N PHE A 145 16.89 -10.05 14.03
CA PHE A 145 16.64 -11.13 14.97
C PHE A 145 16.01 -10.51 16.22
N ILE A 146 14.90 -11.09 16.65
CA ILE A 146 14.20 -10.73 17.88
C ILE A 146 14.04 -12.02 18.67
N ASN A 147 14.34 -11.96 19.96
CA ASN A 147 14.14 -13.03 20.92
C ASN A 147 12.96 -12.72 21.84
N VAL A 148 12.49 -13.72 22.58
CA VAL A 148 11.41 -13.54 23.56
C VAL A 148 11.80 -12.52 24.65
N SER A 149 13.07 -12.45 25.05
CA SER A 149 13.57 -11.45 26.00
C SER A 149 13.34 -10.02 25.51
N ASP A 150 13.54 -9.76 24.21
CA ASP A 150 13.32 -8.43 23.63
C ASP A 150 11.81 -8.10 23.65
N ILE A 151 10.96 -9.10 23.42
CA ILE A 151 9.50 -8.93 23.48
C ILE A 151 9.05 -8.58 24.90
N VAL A 152 9.59 -9.26 25.91
CA VAL A 152 9.33 -9.02 27.34
C VAL A 152 9.84 -7.66 27.78
N GLU A 153 11.06 -7.28 27.37
CA GLU A 153 11.63 -5.96 27.65
C GLU A 153 10.70 -4.84 27.17
N VAL A 154 10.21 -4.94 25.93
CA VAL A 154 9.29 -3.93 25.38
C VAL A 154 7.91 -3.98 26.04
N PHE A 155 7.43 -5.14 26.47
CA PHE A 155 6.19 -5.24 27.26
C PHE A 155 6.29 -4.46 28.57
N HIS A 156 7.43 -4.54 29.26
CA HIS A 156 7.67 -3.75 30.48
C HIS A 156 7.90 -2.27 30.21
N TYR A 157 8.51 -1.91 29.07
CA TYR A 157 8.70 -0.52 28.66
C TYR A 157 7.40 0.16 28.20
N CYS A 158 6.49 -0.59 27.56
CA CYS A 158 5.31 0.01 26.95
C CYS A 158 4.31 0.52 28.01
N PRO A 159 3.59 1.63 27.74
CA PRO A 159 2.60 2.17 28.66
C PRO A 159 1.54 1.13 29.05
N ASP A 160 1.08 1.14 30.31
CA ASP A 160 0.12 0.15 30.82
C ASP A 160 -1.16 0.08 29.96
N ASN A 161 -1.68 1.23 29.52
CA ASN A 161 -2.85 1.29 28.65
C ASN A 161 -2.62 0.75 27.22
N LEU A 162 -1.41 0.33 26.87
CA LEU A 162 -1.07 -0.33 25.61
C LEU A 162 -0.62 -1.78 25.80
N LYS A 163 -0.52 -2.29 27.04
CA LYS A 163 -0.10 -3.68 27.31
C LYS A 163 -1.04 -4.71 26.69
N THR A 164 -2.35 -4.50 26.76
CA THR A 164 -3.32 -5.42 26.13
C THR A 164 -3.19 -5.43 24.61
N PHE A 165 -3.01 -4.27 23.96
CA PHE A 165 -2.72 -4.21 22.53
C PHE A 165 -1.39 -4.91 22.18
N TYR A 166 -0.37 -4.72 23.01
CA TYR A 166 0.93 -5.36 22.83
C TYR A 166 0.84 -6.89 22.94
N LYS A 167 0.17 -7.39 23.99
CA LYS A 167 -0.14 -8.82 24.18
C LYS A 167 -0.88 -9.39 22.97
N LEU A 168 -1.89 -8.70 22.47
CA LEU A 168 -2.64 -9.15 21.30
C LEU A 168 -1.76 -9.19 20.04
N LEU A 169 -0.85 -8.24 19.84
CA LEU A 169 0.14 -8.30 18.75
C LEU A 169 1.06 -9.52 18.88
N THR A 170 1.53 -9.81 20.08
CA THR A 170 2.43 -10.94 20.34
C THR A 170 1.72 -12.27 20.21
N TYR A 171 0.46 -12.39 20.65
CA TYR A 171 -0.34 -13.60 20.54
C TYR A 171 -0.73 -13.93 19.10
N THR A 172 -0.92 -12.91 18.26
CA THR A 172 -1.52 -13.11 16.93
C THR A 172 -0.50 -13.02 15.80
N GLY A 173 0.61 -12.32 16.02
CA GLY A 173 1.48 -11.86 14.94
C GLY A 173 0.73 -10.99 13.91
N GLY A 174 -0.41 -10.40 14.27
CA GLY A 174 -1.28 -9.62 13.40
C GLY A 174 -0.63 -8.34 12.86
N ARG A 175 -1.20 -7.74 11.82
CA ARG A 175 -0.80 -6.39 11.40
C ARG A 175 -1.40 -5.40 12.39
N GLY A 176 -0.59 -4.47 12.91
CA GLY A 176 -1.07 -3.56 13.97
C GLY A 176 -2.28 -2.72 13.59
N GLU A 177 -2.39 -2.25 12.34
CA GLU A 177 -3.60 -1.59 11.84
C GLU A 177 -4.84 -2.50 11.89
N HIS A 178 -4.69 -3.78 11.58
CA HIS A 178 -5.81 -4.72 11.60
C HIS A 178 -6.22 -5.06 13.03
N ILE A 179 -5.24 -5.25 13.92
CA ILE A 179 -5.50 -5.47 15.34
C ILE A 179 -6.18 -4.25 15.97
N LYS A 180 -5.74 -3.03 15.65
CA LYS A 180 -6.40 -1.81 16.11
C LYS A 180 -7.84 -1.74 15.59
N ASN A 181 -8.06 -1.97 14.29
CA ASN A 181 -9.41 -1.94 13.72
C ASN A 181 -10.34 -2.97 14.38
N MET A 182 -9.83 -4.19 14.67
CA MET A 182 -10.58 -5.19 15.42
C MET A 182 -10.97 -4.67 16.80
N ILE A 183 -10.04 -4.07 17.56
CA ILE A 183 -10.34 -3.50 18.88
C ILE A 183 -11.36 -2.36 18.78
N ASP A 184 -11.23 -1.47 17.80
CA ASP A 184 -12.14 -0.34 17.60
C ASP A 184 -13.58 -0.78 17.24
N THR A 185 -13.75 -2.02 16.75
CA THR A 185 -15.04 -2.60 16.29
C THR A 185 -15.35 -3.91 17.02
N PHE A 186 -14.81 -4.07 18.22
CA PHE A 186 -14.84 -5.34 18.93
C PHE A 186 -16.24 -5.64 19.48
N GLU A 187 -16.77 -6.81 19.13
CA GLU A 187 -18.04 -7.32 19.60
C GLU A 187 -17.79 -8.64 20.33
N PRO A 188 -17.82 -8.68 21.67
CA PRO A 188 -17.44 -9.86 22.46
C PRO A 188 -18.16 -11.16 22.05
N ASP A 189 -19.41 -11.07 21.61
CA ASP A 189 -20.25 -12.23 21.25
C ASP A 189 -19.78 -12.94 19.96
N ARG A 190 -18.83 -12.34 19.23
CA ARG A 190 -18.22 -12.94 18.03
C ARG A 190 -17.00 -13.80 18.33
N ILE A 191 -16.53 -13.83 19.57
CA ILE A 191 -15.42 -14.70 19.96
C ILE A 191 -15.88 -16.15 19.82
N ILE A 192 -15.06 -16.96 19.16
CA ILE A 192 -15.26 -18.39 19.05
C ILE A 192 -14.15 -19.07 19.84
N THR A 193 -14.52 -19.88 20.82
CA THR A 193 -13.61 -20.78 21.52
C THR A 193 -13.59 -22.13 20.80
N SER A 194 -12.39 -22.68 20.55
CA SER A 194 -12.27 -23.98 19.90
C SER A 194 -12.91 -25.06 20.77
N TYR A 195 -13.67 -25.94 20.12
CA TYR A 195 -14.27 -27.10 20.77
C TYR A 195 -13.21 -28.16 21.13
N GLU A 196 -12.19 -28.35 20.28
CA GLU A 196 -11.14 -29.35 20.47
C GLU A 196 -10.03 -28.84 21.40
N PHE A 197 -9.74 -27.53 21.37
CA PHE A 197 -8.70 -26.89 22.17
C PHE A 197 -9.26 -25.70 22.98
N PRO A 198 -9.89 -25.93 24.14
CA PRO A 198 -10.62 -24.89 24.89
C PRO A 198 -9.77 -23.70 25.37
N ASP A 199 -8.45 -23.84 25.39
CA ASP A 199 -7.49 -22.77 25.68
C ASP A 199 -7.20 -21.86 24.47
N VAL A 200 -7.73 -22.20 23.30
CA VAL A 200 -7.63 -21.43 22.06
C VAL A 200 -8.96 -20.75 21.74
N SER A 201 -8.91 -19.43 21.54
CA SER A 201 -10.03 -18.65 21.03
C SER A 201 -9.61 -17.82 19.83
N TYR A 202 -10.57 -17.46 18.99
CA TYR A 202 -10.33 -16.63 17.82
C TYR A 202 -11.50 -15.71 17.49
N TYR A 203 -11.18 -14.60 16.82
CA TYR A 203 -12.14 -13.61 16.38
C TYR A 203 -12.20 -13.54 14.85
N PRO A 204 -13.38 -13.76 14.22
CA PRO A 204 -13.57 -13.59 12.78
C PRO A 204 -13.41 -12.12 12.36
N THR A 205 -12.48 -11.84 11.46
CA THR A 205 -12.17 -10.48 10.96
C THR A 205 -12.47 -10.31 9.47
N SER A 206 -13.06 -11.31 8.84
CA SER A 206 -13.42 -11.32 7.42
C SER A 206 -14.34 -10.16 7.01
N GLU A 207 -15.16 -9.65 7.91
CA GLU A 207 -16.08 -8.52 7.67
C GLU A 207 -15.41 -7.16 7.86
N LEU A 208 -14.26 -7.10 8.56
CA LEU A 208 -13.51 -5.86 8.80
C LEU A 208 -12.62 -5.48 7.60
N ARG A 209 -12.93 -6.02 6.41
CA ARG A 209 -12.16 -5.84 5.17
C ARG A 209 -12.13 -4.38 4.74
N LYS A 210 -10.93 -3.81 4.63
CA LYS A 210 -10.66 -2.57 3.88
C LYS A 210 -9.48 -2.78 2.95
N GLY A 211 -9.71 -2.67 1.64
CA GLY A 211 -8.68 -2.80 0.61
C GLY A 211 -8.21 -4.25 0.35
N THR A 212 -6.92 -4.43 0.03
CA THR A 212 -6.37 -5.71 -0.48
C THR A 212 -5.73 -6.61 0.58
N LYS A 213 -5.64 -6.16 1.84
CA LYS A 213 -5.01 -6.93 2.92
C LYS A 213 -6.09 -7.61 3.75
N ASN A 214 -6.32 -8.90 3.48
CA ASN A 214 -7.32 -9.70 4.19
C ASN A 214 -6.74 -10.33 5.45
N THR A 215 -7.52 -10.37 6.52
CA THR A 215 -7.33 -11.19 7.72
C THR A 215 -8.67 -11.90 7.96
N TYR A 216 -8.65 -13.20 8.19
CA TYR A 216 -9.86 -14.01 8.36
C TYR A 216 -10.16 -14.25 9.83
N PHE A 217 -9.12 -14.56 10.61
CA PHE A 217 -9.21 -14.81 12.03
C PHE A 217 -8.04 -14.17 12.76
N VAL A 218 -8.25 -13.88 14.04
CA VAL A 218 -7.24 -13.40 14.99
C VAL A 218 -7.27 -14.34 16.18
N PHE A 219 -6.23 -15.16 16.36
CA PHE A 219 -6.12 -16.17 17.42
C PHE A 219 -5.49 -15.60 18.69
N PHE A 220 -6.02 -15.95 19.85
CA PHE A 220 -5.52 -15.56 21.16
C PHE A 220 -5.86 -16.61 22.23
N PRO A 221 -5.15 -16.64 23.37
CA PRO A 221 -5.49 -17.54 24.47
C PRO A 221 -6.90 -17.26 25.01
N THR A 222 -7.67 -18.28 25.33
CA THR A 222 -9.01 -18.12 25.94
C THR A 222 -8.94 -17.33 27.25
N SER A 223 -7.85 -17.49 28.03
CA SER A 223 -7.62 -16.72 29.26
C SER A 223 -7.46 -15.20 29.05
N PHE A 224 -7.25 -14.76 27.81
CA PHE A 224 -7.11 -13.35 27.44
C PHE A 224 -8.44 -12.66 27.13
N ILE A 225 -9.55 -13.40 27.07
CA ILE A 225 -10.86 -12.88 26.66
C ILE A 225 -11.31 -11.71 27.56
N ASP A 226 -11.25 -11.88 28.88
CA ASP A 226 -11.78 -10.87 29.80
C ASP A 226 -10.95 -9.59 29.76
N GLU A 227 -9.62 -9.70 29.67
CA GLU A 227 -8.73 -8.56 29.44
C GLU A 227 -9.09 -7.83 28.13
N LEU A 228 -9.36 -8.57 27.06
CA LEU A 228 -9.72 -8.00 25.76
C LEU A 228 -11.09 -7.30 25.77
N LYS A 229 -12.09 -7.86 26.48
CA LYS A 229 -13.44 -7.28 26.63
C LYS A 229 -13.43 -5.92 27.29
N GLU A 230 -12.58 -5.73 28.30
CA GLU A 230 -12.47 -4.48 29.04
C GLU A 230 -11.62 -3.43 28.30
N TYR A 231 -10.84 -3.86 27.31
CA TYR A 231 -9.86 -3.01 26.66
C TYR A 231 -10.46 -2.05 25.64
N LYS A 232 -10.07 -0.78 25.73
CA LYS A 232 -10.35 0.24 24.72
C LYS A 232 -9.05 0.87 24.26
N MET A 233 -8.93 1.04 22.95
CA MET A 233 -7.75 1.65 22.35
C MET A 233 -7.61 3.11 22.82
N PRO A 234 -6.51 3.48 23.51
CA PRO A 234 -6.38 4.83 24.08
C PRO A 234 -6.04 5.92 23.06
N TYR A 235 -5.64 5.54 21.84
CA TYR A 235 -5.26 6.49 20.79
C TYR A 235 -5.95 6.19 19.47
N ASN A 236 -6.52 7.23 18.84
CA ASN A 236 -7.18 7.12 17.53
C ASN A 236 -6.18 6.88 16.38
N HIS A 237 -4.98 7.43 16.49
CA HIS A 237 -3.96 7.32 15.45
C HIS A 237 -3.01 6.15 15.72
N ILE A 238 -2.97 5.19 14.80
CA ILE A 238 -2.09 4.01 14.90
C ILE A 238 -0.60 4.39 15.00
N GLU A 239 -0.17 5.50 14.38
CA GLU A 239 1.22 5.95 14.45
C GLU A 239 1.64 6.34 15.88
N THR A 240 0.72 6.90 16.66
CA THR A 240 0.93 7.20 18.09
C THR A 240 1.05 5.92 18.90
N VAL A 241 0.28 4.90 18.56
CA VAL A 241 0.41 3.57 19.17
C VAL A 241 1.78 2.98 18.81
N TYR A 242 2.15 2.98 17.53
CA TYR A 242 3.42 2.45 17.03
C TYR A 242 4.65 3.10 17.64
N SER A 243 4.64 4.41 17.88
CA SER A 243 5.76 5.08 18.54
C SER A 243 5.89 4.67 20.01
N LYS A 244 4.78 4.40 20.70
CA LYS A 244 4.74 4.01 22.12
C LYS A 244 5.00 2.52 22.36
N VAL A 245 4.72 1.65 21.39
CA VAL A 245 5.03 0.21 21.46
C VAL A 245 6.33 -0.16 20.74
N ARG A 246 7.18 0.83 20.46
CA ARG A 246 8.49 0.64 19.85
C ARG A 246 9.56 0.90 20.90
N HIS A 247 10.44 -0.06 21.07
CA HIS A 247 11.64 0.08 21.88
C HIS A 247 12.77 -0.75 21.28
N ASN A 248 13.99 -0.22 21.26
CA ASN A 248 15.15 -0.81 20.59
C ASN A 248 14.83 -1.24 19.14
N ASN A 249 15.06 -2.51 18.82
CA ASN A 249 14.78 -3.10 17.49
C ASN A 249 13.35 -3.68 17.38
N VAL A 250 12.57 -3.66 18.45
CA VAL A 250 11.21 -4.21 18.49
C VAL A 250 10.22 -3.15 18.05
N ASN A 251 9.38 -3.52 17.10
CA ASN A 251 8.25 -2.75 16.60
C ASN A 251 7.20 -3.75 16.08
N THR A 252 5.99 -3.29 15.80
CA THR A 252 4.88 -4.13 15.37
C THR A 252 5.20 -5.03 14.17
N LYS A 253 5.99 -4.54 13.20
CA LYS A 253 6.45 -5.34 12.05
C LYS A 253 7.40 -6.46 12.47
N ASN A 254 8.30 -6.19 13.40
CA ASN A 254 9.27 -7.18 13.84
C ASN A 254 8.69 -8.17 14.88
N ILE A 255 7.72 -7.77 15.70
CA ILE A 255 6.92 -8.70 16.55
C ILE A 255 6.26 -9.76 15.67
N ARG A 256 5.64 -9.32 14.55
CA ARG A 256 5.08 -10.23 13.56
C ARG A 256 6.13 -11.19 12.95
N LYS A 257 7.34 -10.71 12.68
CA LYS A 257 8.43 -11.59 12.18
C LYS A 257 8.86 -12.59 13.26
N TRP A 258 9.00 -12.14 14.50
CA TRP A 258 9.31 -13.00 15.64
C TRP A 258 8.28 -14.11 15.80
N HIS A 259 6.99 -13.78 15.76
CA HIS A 259 5.90 -14.75 15.82
C HIS A 259 5.97 -15.79 14.70
N ALA A 260 6.24 -15.37 13.45
CA ALA A 260 6.41 -16.29 12.34
C ALA A 260 7.65 -17.20 12.54
N ASN A 261 8.77 -16.64 12.96
CA ASN A 261 9.99 -17.40 13.23
C ASN A 261 9.81 -18.41 14.37
N MET A 262 9.03 -18.05 15.40
CA MET A 262 8.68 -18.94 16.50
C MET A 262 7.86 -20.14 15.97
N LEU A 263 6.80 -19.88 15.20
CA LEU A 263 6.01 -20.93 14.55
C LEU A 263 6.85 -21.85 13.63
N PHE A 264 7.75 -21.28 12.84
CA PHE A 264 8.62 -22.06 11.95
C PHE A 264 9.60 -22.96 12.72
N LYS A 265 10.12 -22.50 13.86
CA LYS A 265 10.98 -23.32 14.73
C LYS A 265 10.26 -24.54 15.27
N GLU A 266 8.95 -24.43 15.50
CA GLU A 266 8.08 -25.53 15.94
C GLU A 266 7.58 -26.41 14.76
N GLY A 267 8.14 -26.24 13.56
CA GLY A 267 7.80 -27.06 12.39
C GLY A 267 6.47 -26.72 11.72
N THR A 268 5.89 -25.55 12.02
CA THR A 268 4.60 -25.14 11.45
C THR A 268 4.73 -24.87 9.94
N GLN A 269 3.81 -25.41 9.16
CA GLN A 269 3.75 -25.18 7.71
C GLN A 269 3.45 -23.71 7.38
N GLU A 270 4.06 -23.19 6.31
CA GLU A 270 3.91 -21.79 5.89
C GLU A 270 2.45 -21.36 5.69
N SER A 271 1.62 -22.24 5.13
CA SER A 271 0.18 -21.99 4.95
C SER A 271 -0.55 -21.72 6.28
N VAL A 272 -0.19 -22.47 7.33
CA VAL A 272 -0.76 -22.32 8.68
C VAL A 272 -0.20 -21.07 9.35
N VAL A 273 1.10 -20.78 9.19
CA VAL A 273 1.70 -19.52 9.69
C VAL A 273 1.02 -18.30 9.06
N ASP A 274 0.82 -18.32 7.75
CA ASP A 274 0.13 -17.25 7.04
C ASP A 274 -1.31 -17.11 7.54
N TYR A 275 -2.03 -18.23 7.71
CA TYR A 275 -3.39 -18.24 8.24
C TYR A 275 -3.49 -17.65 9.66
N LEU A 276 -2.64 -18.12 10.59
CA LEU A 276 -2.58 -17.63 11.97
C LEU A 276 -2.31 -16.13 12.04
N GLN A 277 -1.43 -15.62 11.17
CA GLN A 277 -1.15 -14.19 11.12
C GLN A 277 -2.14 -13.41 10.25
N GLY A 278 -3.22 -14.02 9.80
CA GLY A 278 -4.24 -13.39 8.95
C GLY A 278 -3.68 -12.88 7.63
N ARG A 279 -2.92 -13.70 6.91
CA ARG A 279 -2.61 -13.56 5.48
C ARG A 279 -3.49 -14.55 4.71
N THR A 280 -3.89 -14.18 3.50
CA THR A 280 -4.50 -15.14 2.58
C THR A 280 -3.44 -16.16 2.18
N PRO A 281 -3.65 -17.47 2.45
CA PRO A 281 -2.75 -18.51 1.95
C PRO A 281 -2.65 -18.44 0.43
N GLN A 282 -1.44 -18.55 -0.12
CA GLN A 282 -1.22 -18.40 -1.56
C GLN A 282 -1.73 -19.59 -2.38
N SER A 283 -1.74 -20.80 -1.83
CA SER A 283 -2.09 -22.01 -2.58
C SER A 283 -3.60 -22.26 -2.63
N VAL A 284 -4.09 -22.74 -3.78
CA VAL A 284 -5.52 -23.05 -4.03
C VAL A 284 -6.01 -24.19 -3.12
N VAL A 285 -5.17 -25.20 -2.87
CA VAL A 285 -5.50 -26.33 -1.98
C VAL A 285 -5.69 -25.88 -0.53
N ALA A 286 -4.93 -24.88 -0.07
CA ALA A 286 -5.09 -24.30 1.26
C ALA A 286 -6.37 -23.44 1.39
N LYS A 287 -7.04 -23.07 0.30
CA LYS A 287 -8.31 -22.32 0.35
C LYS A 287 -9.50 -23.19 0.78
N HIS A 288 -9.32 -24.50 0.97
CA HIS A 288 -10.34 -25.35 1.62
C HIS A 288 -10.30 -25.13 3.14
N TYR A 289 -11.04 -24.11 3.59
CA TYR A 289 -10.95 -23.46 4.90
C TYR A 289 -11.09 -24.37 6.14
N ALA A 290 -11.82 -25.48 6.07
CA ALA A 290 -12.05 -26.34 7.25
C ALA A 290 -10.75 -27.00 7.76
N ASN A 291 -9.90 -27.49 6.86
CA ASN A 291 -8.67 -28.18 7.24
C ASN A 291 -7.64 -27.20 7.83
N LEU A 292 -7.56 -25.97 7.28
CA LEU A 292 -6.64 -24.96 7.82
C LEU A 292 -7.03 -24.49 9.22
N ASN A 293 -8.33 -24.34 9.50
CA ASN A 293 -8.76 -23.88 10.82
C ASN A 293 -8.38 -24.88 11.91
N MET A 294 -8.68 -26.17 11.70
CA MET A 294 -8.29 -27.24 12.63
C MET A 294 -6.76 -27.34 12.81
N GLN A 295 -5.99 -27.20 11.72
CA GLN A 295 -4.53 -27.16 11.81
C GLN A 295 -4.02 -25.93 12.58
N ALA A 296 -4.65 -24.78 12.39
CA ALA A 296 -4.32 -23.55 13.08
C ALA A 296 -4.65 -23.63 14.57
N GLU A 297 -5.82 -24.14 14.95
CA GLU A 297 -6.20 -24.35 16.35
C GLU A 297 -5.20 -25.29 17.06
N ARG A 298 -4.91 -26.45 16.48
CA ARG A 298 -3.92 -27.39 17.03
C ARG A 298 -2.53 -26.78 17.15
N CYS A 299 -2.08 -26.08 16.11
CA CYS A 299 -0.79 -25.40 16.12
C CYS A 299 -0.76 -24.32 17.20
N TYR A 300 -1.80 -23.51 17.31
CA TYR A 300 -1.91 -22.44 18.30
C TYR A 300 -1.85 -23.00 19.72
N HIS A 301 -2.63 -24.05 20.00
CA HIS A 301 -2.59 -24.78 21.26
C HIS A 301 -1.16 -25.20 21.64
N SER A 302 -0.41 -25.81 20.71
CA SER A 302 0.97 -26.24 21.00
C SER A 302 1.95 -25.11 21.32
N ILE A 303 1.73 -23.91 20.77
CA ILE A 303 2.63 -22.77 20.97
C ILE A 303 2.22 -21.86 22.13
N LEU A 304 1.02 -22.01 22.68
CA LEU A 304 0.51 -21.18 23.77
C LEU A 304 1.52 -21.04 24.94
N PRO A 305 2.15 -22.12 25.44
CA PRO A 305 3.13 -22.04 26.53
C PRO A 305 4.39 -21.23 26.17
N LYS A 306 4.65 -20.96 24.89
CA LYS A 306 5.81 -20.19 24.42
C LYS A 306 5.58 -18.68 24.48
N PHE A 307 4.33 -18.24 24.60
CA PHE A 307 3.99 -16.82 24.80
C PHE A 307 4.16 -16.40 26.27
N ASN A 308 5.36 -16.61 26.83
CA ASN A 308 5.68 -16.21 28.19
C ASN A 308 6.13 -14.74 28.22
N ILE A 309 5.18 -13.83 28.03
CA ILE A 309 5.42 -12.38 27.92
C ILE A 309 5.00 -11.58 29.16
N ALA A 310 4.31 -12.23 30.11
CA ALA A 310 3.80 -11.66 31.36
C ALA A 310 3.85 -12.72 32.46
#